data_AF-A0AB38A810-F1
#
_entry.id   AF-A0AB38A810-F1
#
_cell.length_a   1.000
_cell.length_b   1.000
_cell.length_c   1.000
_cell.angle_alpha   90.00
_cell.angle_beta   90.00
_cell.angle_gamma   90.00
#
_symmetry.space_group_name_H-M   'P 1'
#
loop_
_entity.id
_entity.type
_entity.pdbx_description
1 polymer ?
#
loop_
_entity_poly.entity_id
_entity_poly.type
_entity_poly.pdbx_seq_one_letter_code
_entity_poly.pdbx_strand_id
1 'polypeptide(L)'
;MLDVKIIKAPSAGTMAIVRQRSGARWTEDFKPAALGLVQGKLIEMIVASDIAEKTAGVVVTDIRGSCPQNMVMLAIAGNTAEVMACLASIKNGGDDTHDCR
;
A
#
# COMPACT_ATOMS: atom_id res chain seq x y z
N MET A 1 11.37 -7.72 -6.90
CA MET A 1 10.24 -7.59 -7.84
C MET A 1 8.99 -7.41 -7.01
N LEU A 2 8.33 -6.27 -7.18
CA LEU A 2 7.16 -5.86 -6.42
C LEU A 2 5.88 -6.49 -6.98
N ASP A 3 5.07 -7.06 -6.10
CA ASP A 3 3.70 -7.46 -6.42
C ASP A 3 2.74 -6.32 -6.12
N VAL A 4 2.01 -5.88 -7.15
CA VAL A 4 1.07 -4.75 -7.05
C VAL A 4 -0.32 -5.19 -7.51
N LYS A 5 -1.31 -4.99 -6.64
CA LYS A 5 -2.73 -5.24 -6.93
C LYS A 5 -3.57 -4.01 -6.59
N ILE A 6 -4.72 -3.87 -7.25
CA ILE A 6 -5.70 -2.83 -6.94
C ILE A 6 -7.07 -3.45 -6.72
N ILE A 7 -7.77 -2.95 -5.71
CA ILE A 7 -9.17 -3.23 -5.45
C ILE A 7 -9.93 -1.91 -5.64
N LYS A 8 -10.82 -1.87 -6.64
CA LYS A 8 -11.74 -0.75 -6.83
C LYS A 8 -13.00 -1.00 -6.00
N ALA A 9 -13.51 0.05 -5.34
CA ALA A 9 -14.66 -0.01 -4.45
C ALA A 9 -14.59 -1.22 -3.48
N PRO A 10 -13.56 -1.29 -2.60
CA PRO A 10 -13.39 -2.42 -1.70
C PRO A 10 -14.65 -2.63 -0.85
N SER A 11 -15.08 -3.89 -0.73
CA SER A 11 -16.24 -4.25 0.08
C SER A 11 -16.02 -3.95 1.56
N ALA A 12 -17.10 -3.74 2.32
CA ALA A 12 -17.01 -3.51 3.77
C ALA A 12 -16.28 -4.65 4.49
N GLY A 13 -16.53 -5.91 4.10
CA GLY A 13 -15.84 -7.07 4.67
C GLY A 13 -14.34 -7.08 4.36
N THR A 14 -13.95 -6.67 3.15
CA THR A 14 -12.54 -6.49 2.78
C THR A 14 -11.87 -5.41 3.64
N MET A 15 -12.53 -4.26 3.80
CA MET A 15 -12.02 -3.17 4.64
C MET A 15 -11.87 -3.60 6.10
N ALA A 16 -12.82 -4.37 6.66
CA ALA A 16 -12.72 -4.89 8.02
C ALA A 16 -11.47 -5.77 8.22
N ILE A 17 -11.15 -6.65 7.27
CA ILE A 17 -9.93 -7.47 7.30
C ILE A 17 -8.67 -6.61 7.27
N VAL A 18 -8.64 -5.60 6.39
CA VAL A 18 -7.49 -4.70 6.27
C VAL A 18 -7.30 -3.89 7.55
N ARG A 19 -8.37 -3.32 8.12
CA ARG A 19 -8.33 -2.57 9.39
C ARG A 19 -7.81 -3.40 10.54
N GLN A 20 -8.24 -4.66 10.66
CA GLN A 20 -7.78 -5.55 11.73
C GLN A 20 -6.27 -5.83 11.66
N ARG A 21 -5.68 -5.74 10.47
CA ARG A 21 -4.27 -6.03 10.22
C ARG A 21 -3.42 -4.78 10.01
N SER A 22 -4.05 -3.63 9.82
CA SER A 22 -3.38 -2.37 9.55
C SER A 22 -2.82 -1.77 10.83
N GLY A 23 -1.63 -1.16 10.74
CA GLY A 23 -1.10 -0.31 11.81
C GLY A 23 -1.84 1.02 11.96
N ALA A 24 -2.56 1.45 10.92
CA ALA A 24 -3.33 2.69 10.93
C ALA A 24 -4.69 2.52 11.60
N ARG A 25 -5.10 3.57 12.32
CA ARG A 25 -6.44 3.67 12.92
C ARG A 25 -7.46 4.11 11.88
N TRP A 26 -7.63 3.34 10.81
CA TRP A 26 -8.71 3.55 9.85
C TRP A 26 -10.05 3.32 10.54
N THR A 27 -10.87 4.36 10.60
CA THR A 27 -12.20 4.27 11.22
C THR A 27 -13.12 3.39 10.37
N GLU A 28 -14.20 2.89 10.99
CA GLU A 28 -15.23 2.12 10.27
C GLU A 28 -15.86 2.91 9.10
N ASP A 29 -15.91 4.23 9.23
CA ASP A 29 -16.44 5.16 8.22
C ASP A 29 -15.47 5.41 7.07
N PHE A 30 -14.20 5.01 7.20
CA PHE A 30 -13.22 5.15 6.13
C PHE A 30 -13.53 4.16 4.99
N LYS A 31 -14.08 4.69 3.90
CA LYS A 31 -14.54 3.95 2.71
C LYS A 31 -13.87 4.53 1.46
N PRO A 32 -12.60 4.18 1.19
CA PRO A 32 -11.88 4.69 0.04
C PRO A 32 -12.48 4.17 -1.26
N ALA A 33 -12.37 4.94 -2.35
CA ALA A 33 -12.84 4.50 -3.67
C ALA A 33 -11.93 3.41 -4.26
N ALA A 34 -10.66 3.37 -3.88
CA ALA A 34 -9.73 2.32 -4.25
C ALA A 34 -8.74 2.00 -3.13
N LEU A 35 -8.24 0.77 -3.18
CA LEU A 35 -7.19 0.25 -2.32
C LEU A 35 -6.09 -0.38 -3.17
N GLY A 36 -4.90 0.21 -3.16
CA GLY A 36 -3.68 -0.37 -3.69
C GLY A 36 -3.03 -1.28 -2.66
N LEU A 37 -2.58 -2.45 -3.09
CA LEU A 37 -1.84 -3.40 -2.28
C LEU A 37 -0.47 -3.61 -2.92
N VAL A 38 0.58 -3.36 -2.15
CA VAL A 38 1.97 -3.49 -2.62
C VAL A 38 2.70 -4.43 -1.67
N GLN A 39 3.38 -5.42 -2.24
CA GLN A 39 4.12 -6.42 -1.48
C GLN A 39 5.49 -6.65 -2.13
N GLY A 40 6.51 -6.84 -1.29
CA GLY A 40 7.87 -7.08 -1.72
C GLY A 40 8.78 -7.40 -0.53
N LYS A 41 10.08 -7.34 -0.78
CA LYS A 41 11.10 -7.39 0.28
C LYS A 41 10.96 -6.18 1.20
N LEU A 42 11.35 -6.31 2.46
CA LEU A 42 11.23 -5.23 3.44
C LEU A 42 11.85 -3.92 2.95
N ILE A 43 13.06 -3.97 2.37
CA ILE A 43 13.73 -2.79 1.82
C ILE A 43 12.92 -2.12 0.70
N GLU A 44 12.32 -2.92 -0.20
CA GLU A 44 11.47 -2.43 -1.28
C GLU A 44 10.19 -1.77 -0.69
N MET A 45 9.67 -2.29 0.43
CA MET A 45 8.50 -1.71 1.12
C MET A 45 8.79 -0.38 1.77
N ILE A 46 9.99 -0.20 2.35
CA ILE A 46 10.38 1.10 2.89
C ILE A 46 10.47 2.15 1.78
N VAL A 47 11.07 1.81 0.64
CA VAL A 47 11.14 2.70 -0.53
C VAL A 47 9.75 2.99 -1.10
N ALA A 48 8.93 1.95 -1.31
CA ALA A 48 7.57 2.11 -1.82
C ALA A 48 6.70 2.97 -0.89
N SER A 49 6.88 2.86 0.43
CA SER A 49 6.16 3.69 1.41
C SER A 49 6.52 5.16 1.27
N ASP A 50 7.81 5.49 1.13
CA ASP A 50 8.27 6.87 0.97
C ASP A 50 7.75 7.49 -0.35
N ILE A 51 7.75 6.73 -1.45
CA ILE A 51 7.15 7.15 -2.72
C ILE A 51 5.63 7.38 -2.54
N ALA A 52 4.95 6.48 -1.83
CA ALA A 52 3.50 6.56 -1.64
C ALA A 52 3.07 7.75 -0.78
N GLU A 53 3.75 8.01 0.34
CA GLU A 53 3.47 9.11 1.28
C GLU A 53 3.63 10.50 0.63
N LYS A 54 4.48 10.61 -0.41
CA LYS A 54 4.65 11.84 -1.19
C LYS A 54 3.51 12.10 -2.19
N THR A 55 2.63 11.13 -2.42
CA THR A 55 1.50 11.28 -3.34
C THR A 55 0.34 11.97 -2.63
N ALA A 56 -0.16 13.08 -3.19
CA ALA A 56 -1.35 13.74 -2.67
C ALA A 56 -2.61 12.88 -2.84
N GLY A 57 -3.49 12.90 -1.85
CA GLY A 57 -4.81 12.25 -1.91
C GLY A 57 -4.84 10.76 -1.56
N VAL A 58 -3.69 10.18 -1.19
CA VAL A 58 -3.63 8.80 -0.66
C VAL A 58 -3.30 8.78 0.82
N VAL A 59 -3.72 7.70 1.48
CA VAL A 59 -3.35 7.34 2.85
C VAL A 59 -2.66 6.00 2.81
N VAL A 60 -1.46 5.92 3.39
CA VAL A 60 -0.61 4.73 3.36
C VAL A 60 -0.59 4.08 4.74
N THR A 61 -0.58 2.76 4.79
CA THR A 61 -0.37 1.99 6.03
C THR A 61 0.28 0.67 5.72
N ASP A 62 1.03 0.13 6.67
CA ASP A 62 1.41 -1.28 6.67
C ASP A 62 0.23 -2.19 7.03
N ILE A 63 0.20 -3.38 6.43
CA ILE A 63 -0.61 -4.54 6.82
C ILE A 63 0.35 -5.55 7.46
N ARG A 64 0.08 -5.85 8.73
CA ARG A 64 0.86 -6.80 9.53
C ARG A 64 0.25 -8.19 9.45
N GLY A 65 1.10 -9.19 9.19
CA GLY A 65 0.76 -10.59 9.39
C GLY A 65 0.65 -10.95 10.88
N SER A 66 0.20 -12.18 11.17
CA SER A 66 0.10 -12.69 12.55
C SER A 66 1.46 -12.89 13.23
N CYS A 67 2.53 -13.04 12.47
CA CYS A 67 3.91 -13.04 12.95
C CYS A 67 4.58 -11.74 12.49
N PRO A 68 5.14 -10.89 13.39
CA PRO A 68 5.74 -9.61 13.01
C PRO A 68 6.86 -9.71 11.97
N GLN A 69 7.47 -10.89 11.84
CA GLN A 69 8.58 -11.16 10.94
C GLN A 69 8.13 -11.57 9.51
N ASN A 70 6.86 -11.92 9.30
CA ASN A 70 6.36 -12.38 8.00
C ASN A 70 5.29 -11.44 7.43
N MET A 71 5.84 -10.49 6.68
CA MET A 71 5.27 -9.65 5.62
C MET A 71 4.49 -8.38 6.00
N VAL A 72 5.05 -7.27 5.49
CA VAL A 72 4.58 -5.89 5.60
C VAL A 72 4.13 -5.48 4.20
N MET A 73 2.91 -5.87 3.83
CA MET A 73 2.26 -5.35 2.63
C MET A 73 1.87 -3.90 2.90
N LEU A 74 2.02 -3.00 1.94
CA LEU A 74 1.46 -1.66 2.04
C LEU A 74 0.02 -1.67 1.52
N ALA A 75 -0.85 -0.97 2.24
CA ALA A 75 -2.19 -0.62 1.80
C ALA A 75 -2.23 0.89 1.53
N ILE A 76 -2.61 1.26 0.32
CA ILE A 76 -2.65 2.64 -0.17
C ILE A 76 -4.10 2.93 -0.53
N ALA A 77 -4.78 3.72 0.30
CA ALA A 77 -6.19 4.02 0.17
C ALA A 77 -6.40 5.45 -0.34
N GLY A 78 -7.35 5.67 -1.24
CA GLY A 78 -7.63 7.00 -1.79
C GLY A 78 -8.69 6.97 -2.88
N ASN A 79 -8.72 8.02 -3.72
CA ASN A 79 -9.52 7.95 -4.94
C ASN A 79 -8.86 7.03 -5.99
N THR A 80 -9.65 6.50 -6.93
CA THR A 80 -9.14 5.53 -7.92
C THR A 80 -8.00 6.10 -8.75
N ALA A 81 -8.09 7.36 -9.18
CA ALA A 81 -7.06 8.00 -9.99
C ALA A 81 -5.74 8.19 -9.22
N GLU A 82 -5.83 8.67 -7.98
CA GLU A 82 -4.68 8.94 -7.11
C GLU A 82 -3.96 7.63 -6.73
N VAL A 83 -4.71 6.60 -6.38
CA VAL A 83 -4.15 5.27 -6.08
C VAL A 83 -3.46 4.69 -7.32
N MET A 84 -4.07 4.75 -8.50
CA MET A 84 -3.46 4.25 -9.73
C MET A 84 -2.16 5.01 -10.08
N ALA A 85 -2.16 6.33 -9.93
CA ALA A 85 -0.98 7.16 -10.16
C ALA A 85 0.14 6.80 -9.16
N CYS A 86 -0.20 6.66 -7.87
CA CYS A 86 0.73 6.22 -6.83
C CYS A 86 1.36 4.87 -7.15
N LEU A 87 0.54 3.87 -7.53
CA LEU A 87 1.02 2.53 -7.89
C LEU A 87 1.93 2.54 -9.12
N ALA A 88 1.69 3.43 -10.08
CA ALA A 88 2.59 3.61 -11.23
C ALA A 88 3.94 4.19 -10.80
N SER A 89 3.95 5.20 -9.92
CA SER A 89 5.17 5.78 -9.36
C SER A 89 5.99 4.75 -8.58
N ILE A 90 5.35 3.88 -7.80
CA ILE A 90 6.02 2.80 -7.06
C ILE A 90 6.69 1.80 -8.01
N LYS A 91 6.02 1.44 -9.11
CA LYS A 91 6.60 0.53 -10.11
C LYS A 91 7.81 1.15 -10.79
N ASN A 92 7.74 2.43 -11.14
CA ASN A 92 8.83 3.10 -11.85
C ASN A 92 10.01 3.41 -10.92
N GLY A 93 9.77 3.88 -9.70
CA GLY A 93 10.81 4.21 -8.73
C GLY A 93 11.42 3.01 -8.01
N GLY A 94 10.78 1.83 -8.10
CA GLY A 94 11.30 0.58 -7.55
C GLY A 94 12.41 -0.08 -8.37
N ASP A 95 12.53 0.27 -9.66
CA ASP A 95 13.54 -0.27 -10.59
C ASP A 95 14.79 0.63 -10.71
N ASP A 96 14.74 1.87 -10.22
CA ASP A 96 15.88 2.81 -10.20
C ASP A 96 16.85 2.57 -9.02
N THR A 97 16.69 1.48 -8.27
CA THR A 97 17.64 1.12 -7.23
C THR A 97 19.01 0.91 -7.85
N HIS A 98 19.91 1.87 -7.59
CA HIS A 98 21.34 1.73 -7.76
C HIS A 98 21.76 0.34 -7.29
N ASP A 99 22.04 -0.53 -8.24
CA ASP A 99 22.96 -1.64 -8.04
C ASP A 99 24.30 -0.96 -7.73
N CYS A 100 24.55 -0.67 -6.45
CA CYS A 100 25.89 -0.39 -5.96
C CYS A 100 26.69 -1.69 -6.08
N ARG A 101 27.10 -2.03 -7.31
CA ARG A 101 28.16 -3.01 -7.57
C ARG A 101 29.51 -2.36 -7.43
#